data_AF-A0A1Z1W5A6-F1
#
_entry.id   AF-A0A1Z1W5A6-F1
#
_cell.length_a   1.000
_cell.length_b   1.000
_cell.length_c   1.000
_cell.angle_alpha   90.00
_cell.angle_beta   90.00
_cell.angle_gamma   90.00
#
_symmetry.space_group_name_H-M   'P 1'
#
loop_
_entity.id
_entity.type
_entity.pdbx_description
1 polymer ?
#
loop_
_entity_poly.entity_id
_entity_poly.type
_entity_poly.pdbx_seq_one_letter_code
_entity_poly.pdbx_strand_id
1 'polypeptide(L)'
;MTRTLTVAERLASTEKDALLDDIASHSEWDRFLVEQAVLHFGETHAEWSCNQIREVLPDLGRGFLGAAINSLRTGGIIERTGQYVPSTSPSTHAHVIAVWRLTADGRRIARQRRNARAQQRRAA
;
A
#
# COMPACT_ATOMS: atom_id res chain seq x y z
N MET A 1 19.04 33.59 -16.39
CA MET A 1 20.23 33.64 -15.52
C MET A 1 20.07 32.60 -14.43
N THR A 2 20.83 31.50 -14.49
CA THR A 2 20.85 30.50 -13.43
C THR A 2 21.65 31.06 -12.27
N ARG A 3 21.00 31.28 -11.13
CA ARG A 3 21.65 31.76 -9.90
C ARG A 3 22.62 30.68 -9.41
N THR A 4 23.91 30.98 -9.38
CA THR A 4 24.93 30.06 -8.86
C THR A 4 24.77 29.95 -7.34
N LEU A 5 24.41 28.76 -6.87
CA LEU A 5 24.32 28.48 -5.43
C LEU A 5 25.70 28.63 -4.78
N THR A 6 25.74 29.21 -3.60
CA THR A 6 26.91 29.18 -2.70
C THR A 6 27.20 27.75 -2.25
N VAL A 7 28.40 27.50 -1.69
CA VAL A 7 28.77 26.18 -1.15
C VAL A 7 27.77 25.71 -0.09
N ALA A 8 27.36 26.61 0.82
CA ALA A 8 26.38 26.30 1.86
C ALA A 8 25.00 25.94 1.28
N GLU A 9 24.52 26.70 0.27
CA GLU A 9 23.25 26.38 -0.42
C GLU A 9 23.31 25.04 -1.17
N ARG A 10 24.47 24.65 -1.74
CA ARG A 10 24.64 23.34 -2.38
C ARG A 10 24.61 22.19 -1.38
N LEU A 11 25.24 22.34 -0.23
CA LEU A 11 25.22 21.33 0.84
C LEU A 11 23.80 21.14 1.38
N ALA A 12 23.08 22.24 1.66
CA ALA A 12 21.69 22.20 2.11
C ALA A 12 20.75 21.56 1.06
N SER A 13 20.98 21.80 -0.23
CA SER A 13 20.20 21.13 -1.28
C SER A 13 20.46 19.62 -1.30
N THR A 14 21.71 19.20 -1.13
CA THR A 14 22.08 17.76 -1.12
C THR A 14 21.46 17.04 0.07
N GLU A 15 21.49 17.66 1.25
CA GLU A 15 20.86 17.13 2.46
C GLU A 15 19.33 17.01 2.31
N LYS A 16 18.69 18.03 1.74
CA LYS A 16 17.27 17.99 1.42
C LYS A 16 16.94 16.89 0.41
N ASP A 17 17.72 16.73 -0.65
CA ASP A 17 17.47 15.71 -1.67
C ASP A 17 17.64 14.30 -1.10
N ALA A 18 18.62 14.07 -0.23
CA ALA A 18 18.79 12.81 0.49
C ALA A 18 17.62 12.52 1.46
N LEU A 19 17.13 13.53 2.19
CA LEU A 19 15.95 13.40 3.04
C LEU A 19 14.69 13.07 2.23
N LEU A 20 14.53 13.69 1.06
CA LEU A 20 13.39 13.40 0.17
C LEU A 20 13.46 11.98 -0.39
N ASP A 21 14.65 11.51 -0.74
CA ASP A 21 14.86 10.13 -1.22
C ASP A 21 14.57 9.10 -0.11
N ASP A 22 14.98 9.39 1.13
CA ASP A 22 14.66 8.56 2.29
C ASP A 22 13.15 8.51 2.55
N ILE A 23 12.47 9.67 2.56
CA ILE A 23 11.00 9.75 2.70
C ILE A 23 10.29 8.99 1.57
N ALA A 24 10.77 9.13 0.34
CA ALA A 24 10.22 8.43 -0.81
C ALA A 24 10.39 6.91 -0.66
N SER A 25 11.58 6.45 -0.28
CA SER A 25 11.89 5.04 -0.04
C SER A 25 11.01 4.43 1.06
N HIS A 26 10.81 5.15 2.17
CA HIS A 26 9.90 4.75 3.25
C HIS A 26 8.45 4.68 2.75
N SER A 27 8.01 5.67 1.96
CA SER A 27 6.66 5.70 1.39
C SER A 27 6.41 4.55 0.41
N GLU A 28 7.40 4.20 -0.39
CA GLU A 28 7.34 3.04 -1.29
C GLU A 28 7.27 1.72 -0.52
N TRP A 29 8.07 1.60 0.55
CA TRP A 29 8.03 0.44 1.43
C TRP A 29 6.67 0.27 2.11
N ASP A 30 6.11 1.33 2.69
CA ASP A 30 4.81 1.28 3.35
C ASP A 30 3.69 0.94 2.36
N ARG A 31 3.72 1.55 1.17
CA ARG A 31 2.79 1.18 0.09
C ARG A 31 2.93 -0.28 -0.29
N PHE A 32 4.16 -0.77 -0.46
CA PHE A 32 4.43 -2.16 -0.79
C PHE A 32 3.88 -3.12 0.28
N LEU A 33 4.06 -2.82 1.56
CA LEU A 33 3.49 -3.59 2.66
C LEU A 33 1.97 -3.68 2.58
N VAL A 34 1.31 -2.55 2.30
CA VAL A 34 -0.16 -2.53 2.13
C VAL A 34 -0.60 -3.40 0.96
N GLU A 35 0.07 -3.29 -0.20
CA GLU A 35 -0.24 -4.10 -1.37
C GLU A 35 -0.06 -5.59 -1.08
N GLN A 36 0.99 -5.98 -0.33
CA GLN A 36 1.19 -7.36 0.10
C GLN A 36 0.08 -7.84 1.04
N ALA A 37 -0.30 -7.02 2.02
CA ALA A 37 -1.37 -7.34 2.95
C ALA A 37 -2.69 -7.57 2.21
N VAL A 38 -3.05 -6.69 1.28
CA VAL A 38 -4.27 -6.82 0.46
C VAL A 38 -4.26 -8.09 -0.37
N LEU A 39 -3.17 -8.37 -1.09
CA LEU A 39 -3.08 -9.57 -1.92
C LEU A 39 -3.14 -10.84 -1.08
N HIS A 40 -2.47 -10.87 0.07
CA HIS A 40 -2.49 -12.04 0.95
C HIS A 40 -3.85 -12.25 1.63
N PHE A 41 -4.44 -11.17 2.15
CA PHE A 41 -5.74 -11.22 2.82
C PHE A 41 -6.86 -11.56 1.85
N GLY A 42 -6.84 -10.97 0.65
CA GLY A 42 -7.83 -11.22 -0.40
C GLY A 42 -7.77 -12.62 -1.04
N GLU A 43 -6.71 -13.39 -0.81
CA GLU A 43 -6.68 -14.81 -1.19
C GLU A 43 -7.47 -15.71 -0.25
N THR A 44 -7.57 -15.31 1.02
CA THR A 44 -8.22 -16.08 2.08
C THR A 44 -9.65 -15.61 2.33
N HIS A 45 -9.93 -14.33 2.07
CA HIS A 45 -11.23 -13.71 2.27
C HIS A 45 -11.80 -13.24 0.93
N ALA A 46 -12.99 -13.75 0.58
CA ALA A 46 -13.64 -13.42 -0.68
C ALA A 46 -13.98 -11.92 -0.77
N GLU A 47 -14.38 -11.32 0.34
CA GLU A 47 -14.73 -9.91 0.48
C GLU A 47 -14.13 -9.34 1.78
N TRP A 48 -13.71 -8.09 1.75
CA TRP A 48 -13.04 -7.44 2.87
C TRP A 48 -13.13 -5.92 2.81
N SER A 49 -12.97 -5.26 3.95
CA SER A 49 -12.94 -3.78 4.05
C SER A 49 -11.57 -3.29 4.53
N CYS A 50 -11.34 -1.98 4.41
CA CYS A 50 -10.14 -1.36 4.96
C CYS A 50 -10.03 -1.48 6.48
N ASN A 51 -11.11 -1.81 7.20
CA ASN A 51 -11.04 -2.08 8.65
C ASN A 51 -10.19 -3.34 8.91
N GLN A 52 -10.49 -4.44 8.21
CA GLN A 52 -9.77 -5.71 8.37
C GLN A 52 -8.30 -5.60 7.92
N ILE A 53 -8.03 -4.83 6.85
CA ILE A 53 -6.64 -4.62 6.41
C ILE A 53 -5.83 -3.85 7.46
N ARG A 54 -6.42 -2.88 8.17
CA ARG A 54 -5.71 -2.13 9.24
C ARG A 54 -5.29 -3.03 10.41
N GLU A 55 -6.02 -4.10 10.68
CA GLU A 55 -5.73 -5.04 11.76
C GLU A 55 -4.47 -5.86 11.50
N VAL A 56 -4.13 -6.09 10.24
CA VAL A 56 -2.96 -6.88 9.83
C VAL A 56 -1.75 -6.03 9.41
N LEU A 57 -1.92 -4.71 9.35
CA LEU A 57 -0.83 -3.79 8.99
C LEU A 57 -0.06 -3.31 10.22
N PRO A 58 1.29 -3.23 10.13
CA PRO A 58 2.08 -2.51 11.12
C PRO A 58 1.70 -1.03 11.11
N ASP A 59 1.96 -0.31 12.19
CA ASP A 59 1.56 1.10 12.33
C ASP A 59 2.07 1.99 11.19
N LEU A 60 3.28 1.72 10.69
CA LEU A 60 3.90 2.40 9.55
C LEU A 60 3.05 2.30 8.26
N GLY A 61 2.45 1.14 7.99
CA GLY A 61 1.64 0.91 6.79
C GLY A 61 0.25 1.55 6.82
N ARG A 62 -0.23 2.03 7.99
CA ARG A 62 -1.63 2.50 8.14
C ARG A 62 -1.89 3.81 7.39
N GLY A 63 -0.90 4.70 7.31
CA GLY A 63 -1.03 6.01 6.65
C GLY A 63 -1.23 5.91 5.13
N PHE A 64 -0.67 4.87 4.50
CA PHE A 64 -0.67 4.70 3.04
C PHE A 64 -1.82 3.85 2.51
N LEU A 65 -2.68 3.34 3.40
CA LEU A 65 -3.75 2.42 3.02
C LEU A 65 -4.68 2.98 1.94
N GLY A 66 -5.09 4.25 2.06
CA GLY A 66 -5.96 4.88 1.06
C GLY A 66 -5.32 4.95 -0.33
N ALA A 67 -4.05 5.34 -0.39
CA ALA A 67 -3.30 5.47 -1.64
C ALA A 67 -3.10 4.10 -2.32
N ALA A 68 -2.72 3.08 -1.55
CA ALA A 68 -2.55 1.72 -2.05
C ALA A 68 -3.87 1.14 -2.58
N ILE A 69 -4.98 1.28 -1.85
CA ILE A 69 -6.30 0.83 -2.31
C ILE A 69 -6.70 1.52 -3.61
N ASN A 70 -6.46 2.83 -3.73
CA ASN A 70 -6.75 3.53 -4.98
C ASN A 70 -5.87 3.06 -6.15
N SER A 71 -4.59 2.78 -5.90
CA SER A 71 -3.67 2.20 -6.89
C SER A 71 -4.15 0.83 -7.36
N LEU A 72 -4.42 -0.09 -6.43
CA LEU A 72 -4.87 -1.45 -6.73
C LEU A 72 -6.20 -1.46 -7.50
N ARG A 73 -7.14 -0.59 -7.13
CA ARG A 73 -8.41 -0.42 -7.83
C ARG A 73 -8.20 0.09 -9.25
N THR A 74 -7.40 1.15 -9.40
CA THR A 74 -7.12 1.75 -10.71
C THR A 74 -6.39 0.77 -11.63
N GLY A 75 -5.52 -0.08 -11.07
CA GLY A 75 -4.86 -1.16 -11.77
C GLY A 75 -5.71 -2.41 -12.03
N GLY A 76 -7.01 -2.41 -11.66
CA GLY A 76 -7.90 -3.55 -11.90
C GLY A 76 -7.60 -4.80 -11.06
N ILE A 77 -6.81 -4.67 -9.98
CA ILE A 77 -6.44 -5.78 -9.10
C ILE A 77 -7.56 -6.07 -8.08
N ILE A 78 -8.25 -5.02 -7.65
CA ILE A 78 -9.40 -5.10 -6.75
C ILE A 78 -10.58 -4.35 -7.34
N GLU A 79 -11.78 -4.73 -6.93
CA GLU A 79 -13.02 -4.05 -7.31
C GLU A 79 -13.94 -3.86 -6.11
N ARG A 80 -14.79 -2.84 -6.17
CA ARG A 80 -15.86 -2.64 -5.19
C ARG A 80 -16.91 -3.72 -5.38
N THR A 81 -17.43 -4.26 -4.28
CA THR A 81 -18.55 -5.21 -4.32
C THR A 81 -19.91 -4.53 -4.45
N GLY A 82 -19.95 -3.21 -4.18
CA GLY A 82 -21.19 -2.44 -4.04
C GLY A 82 -21.70 -2.36 -2.60
N GLN A 83 -21.12 -3.13 -1.69
CA GLN A 83 -21.39 -3.04 -0.26
C GLN A 83 -20.49 -2.01 0.44
N TYR A 84 -20.98 -1.49 1.56
CA TYR A 84 -20.29 -0.49 2.37
C TYR A 84 -20.46 -0.81 3.86
N VAL A 85 -19.46 -0.47 4.65
CA VAL A 85 -19.46 -0.62 6.10
C VAL A 85 -18.95 0.67 6.76
N PRO A 86 -19.35 1.00 8.00
CA PRO A 86 -18.76 2.12 8.72
C PRO A 86 -17.28 1.83 9.03
N SER A 87 -16.43 2.86 8.90
CA SER A 87 -15.04 2.79 9.32
C SER A 87 -14.94 2.66 10.84
N THR A 88 -14.06 1.77 11.32
CA THR A 88 -13.76 1.60 12.75
C THR A 88 -12.65 2.54 13.23
N SER A 89 -12.02 3.29 12.33
CA SER A 89 -10.97 4.26 12.68
C SER A 89 -11.56 5.47 13.44
N PRO A 90 -11.11 5.79 14.67
CA PRO A 90 -11.68 6.88 15.47
C PRO A 90 -11.68 8.23 14.75
N SER A 91 -10.60 8.52 14.01
CA SER A 91 -10.41 9.76 13.24
C SER A 91 -11.40 9.97 12.09
N THR A 92 -12.17 8.94 11.73
CA THR A 92 -13.07 8.98 10.58
C THR A 92 -14.54 9.13 10.97
N HIS A 93 -14.87 9.24 12.26
CA HIS A 93 -16.27 9.44 12.70
C HIS A 93 -17.27 8.47 12.02
N ALA A 94 -16.88 7.20 11.87
CA ALA A 94 -17.67 6.16 11.20
C ALA A 94 -18.04 6.45 9.74
N HIS A 95 -17.24 7.24 8.99
CA HIS A 95 -17.40 7.41 7.55
C HIS A 95 -17.52 6.05 6.83
N VAL A 96 -18.41 5.99 5.84
CA VAL A 96 -18.64 4.78 5.05
C VAL A 96 -17.42 4.44 4.21
N ILE A 97 -17.03 3.17 4.23
CA ILE A 97 -15.94 2.62 3.43
C ILE A 97 -16.47 1.45 2.59
N ALA A 98 -15.92 1.30 1.39
CA ALA A 98 -16.31 0.22 0.50
C ALA A 98 -15.81 -1.13 1.00
N VAL A 99 -16.59 -2.17 0.67
CA VAL A 99 -16.13 -3.55 0.68
C VAL A 99 -15.54 -3.87 -0.69
N TRP A 100 -14.39 -4.56 -0.66
CA TRP A 100 -13.56 -4.89 -1.80
C TRP A 100 -13.44 -6.39 -1.95
N ARG A 101 -13.14 -6.81 -3.18
CA ARG A 101 -12.69 -8.18 -3.47
C ARG A 101 -11.57 -8.16 -4.51
N LEU A 102 -10.77 -9.22 -4.55
CA LEU A 102 -9.83 -9.41 -5.65
C LEU A 102 -10.60 -9.68 -6.95
N THR A 103 -10.14 -9.08 -8.05
CA THR A 103 -10.58 -9.46 -9.39
C THR A 103 -9.99 -10.81 -9.80
N ALA A 104 -10.37 -11.32 -10.97
CA ALA A 104 -9.72 -12.52 -11.54
C ALA A 104 -8.20 -12.31 -11.71
N ASP A 105 -7.80 -11.14 -12.20
CA ASP A 105 -6.39 -10.78 -12.36
C ASP A 105 -5.69 -10.63 -11.00
N GLY A 106 -6.33 -9.99 -10.02
CA GLY A 106 -5.79 -9.88 -8.66
C GLY A 106 -5.56 -11.23 -8.00
N ARG A 107 -6.51 -12.17 -8.16
CA ARG A 107 -6.34 -13.56 -7.69
C ARG A 107 -5.18 -14.28 -8.40
N ARG A 108 -4.99 -14.06 -9.69
CA ARG A 108 -3.86 -14.63 -10.45
C ARG A 108 -2.53 -14.10 -9.90
N ILE A 109 -2.41 -12.79 -9.72
CA ILE A 109 -1.21 -12.13 -9.20
C ILE A 109 -0.88 -12.65 -7.81
N ALA A 110 -1.86 -12.70 -6.91
CA ALA A 110 -1.65 -13.18 -5.56
C ALA A 110 -1.12 -14.63 -5.56
N ARG A 111 -1.72 -15.50 -6.40
CA ARG A 111 -1.31 -16.91 -6.53
C ARG A 111 0.11 -17.04 -7.04
N GLN A 112 0.49 -16.27 -8.06
CA GLN A 112 1.85 -16.24 -8.59
C GLN A 112 2.86 -15.85 -7.50
N ARG A 113 2.57 -14.80 -6.72
CA ARG A 113 3.43 -14.36 -5.61
C ARG A 113 3.56 -15.42 -4.50
N ARG A 114 2.48 -16.13 -4.19
CA ARG A 114 2.52 -17.24 -3.21
C ARG A 114 3.41 -18.39 -3.71
N ASN A 115 3.27 -18.77 -4.98
CA ASN A 115 4.06 -19.83 -5.59
C ASN A 115 5.54 -19.47 -5.66
N ALA A 116 5.87 -18.23 -6.03
CA ALA A 116 7.25 -17.73 -6.05
C ALA A 116 7.91 -17.82 -4.67
N ARG A 117 7.19 -17.39 -3.62
CA ARG A 117 7.67 -17.52 -2.22
C ARG A 117 7.86 -18.97 -1.79
N ALA A 118 6.96 -19.86 -2.18
CA ALA A 118 7.09 -21.29 -1.89
C ALA A 118 8.30 -21.92 -2.60
N GLN A 119 8.58 -21.51 -3.84
CA GLN A 119 9.76 -21.96 -4.59
C GLN A 119 11.06 -21.47 -3.95
N GLN A 120 11.13 -20.19 -3.56
CA GLN A 120 12.28 -19.64 -2.83
C GLN A 120 12.57 -20.40 -1.53
N ARG A 121 11.53 -20.72 -0.75
CA ARG A 121 11.67 -21.50 0.49
C ARG A 121 12.12 -22.95 0.29
N ARG A 122 11.87 -23.54 -0.88
CA ARG A 122 12.33 -24.90 -1.21
C ARG A 122 13.77 -24.92 -1.71
N ALA A 123 14.28 -23.78 -2.16
CA ALA A 123 15.63 -23.63 -2.69
C ALA A 123 16.65 -23.16 -1.64
N ALA A 124 16.17 -22.69 -0.48
CA ALA A 124 16.96 -22.33 0.69
C ALA A 124 17.04 -23.51 1.68
#